data_AF-A0A4Q3H8A5-F1
#
_entry.id   AF-A0A4Q3H8A5-F1
#
_cell.length_a   1.000
_cell.length_b   1.000
_cell.length_c   1.000
_cell.angle_alpha   90.00
_cell.angle_beta   90.00
_cell.angle_gamma   90.00
#
_symmetry.space_group_name_H-M   'P 1'
#
loop_
_entity.id
_entity.type
_entity.pdbx_description
1 polymer ?
#
loop_
_entity_poly.entity_id
_entity_poly.type
_entity_poly.pdbx_seq_one_letter_code
_entity_poly.pdbx_strand_id
1 'polypeptide(L)'
;MKLSRSLGVALASTTFLSFASSAFALDGADVLAKINALYALQGGKVEAASTAVDGANVTLTGVTITVAGADGKAFPLGDVTLENVEEG
;
A
#
# COMPACT_ATOMS: atom_id res chain seq x y z
N MET A 1 -35.18 -36.60 -48.00
CA MET A 1 -33.97 -36.70 -47.14
C MET A 1 -33.70 -35.35 -46.50
N LYS A 2 -33.79 -35.23 -45.18
CA LYS A 2 -33.44 -34.02 -44.42
C LYS A 2 -31.99 -34.19 -43.92
N LEU A 3 -31.10 -33.30 -44.34
CA LEU A 3 -29.68 -33.29 -43.93
C LEU A 3 -29.59 -32.75 -42.49
N SER A 4 -29.46 -33.66 -41.51
CA SER A 4 -29.06 -33.35 -40.15
C SER A 4 -27.63 -32.82 -40.16
N ARG A 5 -27.44 -31.50 -40.03
CA ARG A 5 -26.11 -30.90 -39.87
C ARG A 5 -25.86 -30.68 -38.39
N SER A 6 -25.02 -31.55 -37.83
CA SER A 6 -24.38 -31.40 -36.53
C SER A 6 -23.62 -30.07 -36.48
N LEU A 7 -24.14 -29.10 -35.72
CA LEU A 7 -23.40 -27.91 -35.30
C LEU A 7 -22.89 -28.18 -33.89
N GLY A 8 -21.76 -28.87 -33.83
CA GLY A 8 -20.98 -28.98 -32.61
C GLY A 8 -20.19 -27.70 -32.35
N VAL A 9 -20.18 -27.31 -31.07
CA VAL A 9 -19.17 -26.53 -30.33
C VAL A 9 -19.04 -25.03 -30.66
N ALA A 10 -19.28 -24.22 -29.61
CA ALA A 10 -18.52 -23.03 -29.21
C ALA A 10 -19.23 -22.46 -27.96
N LEU A 11 -18.61 -21.97 -26.87
CA LEU A 11 -17.23 -21.75 -26.47
C LEU A 11 -17.29 -21.51 -24.94
N ALA A 12 -16.31 -22.02 -24.19
CA ALA A 12 -16.23 -21.84 -22.74
C ALA A 12 -16.23 -20.35 -22.36
N SER A 13 -17.19 -19.93 -21.51
CA SER A 13 -17.16 -18.60 -20.89
C SER A 13 -16.02 -18.57 -19.86
N THR A 14 -14.88 -18.03 -20.28
CA THR A 14 -13.74 -17.76 -19.40
C THR A 14 -14.14 -16.71 -18.38
N THR A 15 -14.34 -17.17 -17.15
CA THR A 15 -14.40 -16.32 -15.97
C THR A 15 -13.06 -15.59 -15.82
N PHE A 16 -12.97 -14.37 -16.32
CA PHE A 16 -11.92 -13.43 -15.93
C PHE A 16 -12.51 -12.53 -14.85
N LEU A 17 -12.44 -12.99 -13.59
CA LEU A 17 -12.48 -12.09 -12.45
C LEU A 17 -11.17 -11.30 -12.49
N SER A 18 -11.16 -10.23 -13.26
CA SER A 18 -10.25 -9.13 -13.03
C SER A 18 -10.58 -8.58 -11.64
N PHE A 19 -9.98 -9.18 -10.60
CA PHE A 19 -9.72 -8.48 -9.36
C PHE A 19 -8.72 -7.39 -9.75
N ALA A 20 -9.25 -6.31 -10.31
CA ALA A 20 -8.52 -5.05 -10.40
C ALA A 20 -8.16 -4.78 -8.97
N SER A 21 -6.88 -5.01 -8.65
CA SER A 21 -6.26 -4.75 -7.37
C SER A 21 -6.85 -3.46 -6.88
N SER A 22 -7.80 -3.56 -5.94
CA SER A 22 -8.33 -2.40 -5.27
C SER A 22 -7.15 -1.95 -4.45
N ALA A 23 -6.32 -1.09 -5.03
CA ALA A 23 -5.50 -0.17 -4.28
C ALA A 23 -6.54 0.66 -3.53
N PHE A 24 -6.96 0.13 -2.37
CA PHE A 24 -7.52 0.92 -1.28
C PHE A 24 -6.72 2.21 -1.28
N ALA A 25 -7.42 3.34 -1.38
CA ALA A 25 -6.82 4.63 -1.57
C ALA A 25 -5.76 4.82 -0.49
N LEU A 26 -4.52 4.51 -0.86
CA LEU A 26 -3.41 4.33 0.05
C LEU A 26 -3.15 5.69 0.67
N ASP A 27 -3.72 5.94 1.82
CA ASP A 27 -3.69 7.27 2.41
C ASP A 27 -2.34 7.43 3.10
N GLY A 28 -1.44 8.20 2.46
CA GLY A 28 -0.10 8.45 3.00
C GLY A 28 -0.14 9.08 4.39
N ALA A 29 -1.23 9.79 4.74
CA ALA A 29 -1.45 10.29 6.10
C ALA A 29 -1.84 9.17 7.06
N ASP A 30 -2.73 8.25 6.66
CA ASP A 30 -3.11 7.08 7.45
C ASP A 30 -1.94 6.12 7.67
N VAL A 31 -1.11 5.87 6.65
CA VAL A 31 0.11 5.05 6.76
C VAL A 31 1.06 5.65 7.79
N LEU A 32 1.30 6.96 7.75
CA LEU A 32 2.15 7.64 8.73
C LEU A 32 1.53 7.57 10.13
N ALA A 33 0.20 7.72 10.24
CA ALA A 33 -0.51 7.61 11.51
C ALA A 33 -0.42 6.20 12.10
N LYS A 34 -0.57 5.14 11.31
CA LYS A 34 -0.41 3.73 11.73
C LYS A 34 1.03 3.44 12.16
N ILE A 35 2.02 3.88 11.38
CA ILE A 35 3.44 3.77 11.74
C ILE A 35 3.68 4.45 13.09
N ASN A 36 3.18 5.67 13.27
CA ASN A 36 3.36 6.42 14.50
C ASN A 36 2.60 5.80 15.68
N ALA A 37 1.41 5.23 15.47
CA ALA A 37 0.67 4.51 16.52
C ALA A 37 1.42 3.26 17.01
N LEU A 38 2.06 2.51 16.09
CA LEU A 38 2.89 1.36 16.43
C LEU A 38 4.20 1.78 17.11
N TYR A 39 4.82 2.86 16.62
CA TYR A 39 6.11 3.34 17.13
C TYR A 39 5.97 4.10 18.45
N ALA A 40 4.82 4.73 18.69
CA ALA A 40 4.46 5.34 19.97
C ALA A 40 4.37 4.30 21.10
N LEU A 41 4.02 3.04 20.78
CA LEU A 41 4.07 1.94 21.74
C LEU A 41 5.50 1.65 22.23
N GLN A 42 6.49 1.96 21.39
CA GLN A 42 7.92 1.87 21.71
C GLN A 42 8.46 3.17 22.33
N GLY A 43 7.58 4.14 22.61
CA GLY A 43 7.89 5.46 23.15
C GLY A 43 8.65 6.37 22.18
N GLY A 44 8.63 6.05 20.89
CA GLY A 44 9.19 6.87 19.82
C GLY A 44 8.13 7.61 19.03
N LYS A 45 8.56 8.48 18.11
CA LYS A 45 7.68 9.20 17.17
C LYS A 45 8.29 9.18 15.78
N VAL A 46 7.47 8.96 14.75
CA VAL A 46 7.89 9.09 13.34
C VAL A 46 7.21 10.32 12.75
N GLU A 47 8.01 11.24 12.18
CA GLU A 47 7.52 12.40 11.45
C GLU A 47 8.09 12.42 10.04
N ALA A 48 7.29 12.82 9.07
CA ALA A 48 7.72 13.03 7.68
C ALA A 48 7.39 14.47 7.27
N ALA A 49 8.26 15.10 6.49
CA ALA A 49 8.04 16.47 6.00
C ALA A 49 6.99 16.51 4.89
N SER A 50 6.95 15.48 4.05
CA SER A 50 5.93 15.31 3.02
C SER A 50 5.71 13.84 2.73
N THR A 51 4.47 13.50 2.38
CA THR A 51 4.06 12.15 1.98
C THR A 51 3.50 12.23 0.56
N ALA A 52 4.05 11.43 -0.34
CA ALA A 52 3.60 11.29 -1.71
C ALA A 52 3.17 9.84 -1.93
N VAL A 53 1.99 9.65 -2.52
CA VAL A 53 1.44 8.31 -2.81
C VAL A 53 1.34 8.17 -4.30
N ASP A 54 1.99 7.14 -4.85
CA ASP A 54 1.93 6.77 -6.26
C ASP A 54 1.43 5.32 -6.35
N GLY A 55 0.13 5.14 -6.55
CA GLY A 55 -0.51 3.83 -6.62
C GLY A 55 -0.35 3.04 -5.32
N ALA A 56 0.53 2.03 -5.32
CA ALA A 56 0.84 1.16 -4.18
C ALA A 56 2.12 1.57 -3.43
N ASN A 57 2.79 2.65 -3.87
CA ASN A 57 4.06 3.09 -3.33
C ASN A 57 3.85 4.40 -2.53
N VAL A 58 4.36 4.44 -1.30
CA VAL A 58 4.36 5.65 -0.48
C VAL A 58 5.79 6.16 -0.34
N THR A 59 6.03 7.39 -0.75
CA THR A 59 7.30 8.08 -0.52
C THR A 59 7.13 9.08 0.61
N LEU A 60 7.81 8.84 1.72
CA LEU A 60 7.93 9.74 2.85
C LEU A 60 9.24 10.51 2.70
N THR A 61 9.19 11.82 2.50
CA THR A 61 10.40 12.65 2.38
C THR A 61 10.73 13.34 3.69
N GLY A 62 12.03 13.45 4.00
CA GLY A 62 12.50 14.10 5.23
C GLY A 62 12.01 13.43 6.51
N VAL A 63 12.02 12.10 6.55
CA VAL A 63 11.60 11.31 7.71
C VAL A 63 12.57 11.52 8.87
N THR A 64 12.01 11.75 10.05
CA THR A 64 12.72 11.88 11.31
C THR A 64 12.08 10.95 12.35
N ILE A 65 12.93 10.21 13.08
CA ILE A 65 12.51 9.30 14.15
C ILE A 65 13.05 9.76 15.50
N THR A 66 12.17 9.81 16.48
CA THR A 66 12.53 10.02 17.87
C THR A 66 12.44 8.68 18.58
N VAL A 67 13.45 8.28 19.35
CA VAL A 67 13.47 6.99 20.06
C VAL A 67 13.31 7.22 21.56
N ALA A 68 12.54 6.37 22.24
CA ALA A 68 12.44 6.38 23.69
C ALA A 68 13.81 6.22 24.34
N GLY A 69 14.13 7.07 25.32
CA GLY A 69 15.41 7.03 26.03
C GLY A 69 16.55 7.79 25.33
N ALA A 70 16.33 8.38 24.15
CA ALA A 70 17.30 9.25 23.49
C ALA A 70 17.19 10.74 23.87
N ASP A 71 16.60 11.06 25.03
CA ASP A 71 16.31 12.44 25.49
C ASP A 71 15.56 13.29 24.44
N GLY A 72 14.66 12.66 23.67
CA GLY A 72 13.92 13.37 22.62
C GLY A 72 14.76 13.75 21.40
N LYS A 73 15.98 13.22 21.25
CA LYS A 73 16.78 13.42 20.04
C LYS A 73 16.07 12.80 18.84
N ALA A 74 15.83 13.65 17.86
CA ALA A 74 15.24 13.30 16.59
C ALA A 74 16.38 12.93 15.62
N PHE A 75 16.33 11.72 15.07
CA PHE A 75 17.30 11.20 14.12
C PHE A 75 16.74 11.31 12.71
N PRO A 76 17.41 12.05 11.80
CA PRO A 76 16.97 12.13 10.41
C PRO A 76 17.28 10.81 9.71
N LEU A 77 16.23 10.17 9.18
CA LEU A 77 16.34 9.02 8.28
C LEU A 77 16.50 9.44 6.81
N GLY A 78 16.05 10.65 6.46
CA GLY A 78 16.02 11.12 5.07
C GLY A 78 14.76 10.63 4.36
N ASP A 79 14.88 10.26 3.09
CA ASP A 79 13.73 9.86 2.27
C ASP A 79 13.50 8.34 2.36
N VAL A 80 12.28 7.94 2.65
CA VAL A 80 11.86 6.54 2.84
C VAL A 80 10.79 6.22 1.80
N THR A 81 11.06 5.23 0.96
CA THR A 81 10.07 4.69 0.02
C THR A 81 9.56 3.36 0.54
N LEU A 82 8.25 3.28 0.72
CA LEU A 82 7.51 2.07 1.07
C LEU A 82 6.91 1.52 -0.22
N GLU A 83 7.36 0.34 -0.63
CA GLU A 83 6.92 -0.30 -1.85
C GLU A 83 5.85 -1.36 -1.54
N ASN A 84 4.85 -1.49 -2.42
CA ASN A 84 3.76 -2.47 -2.28
C ASN A 84 3.05 -2.38 -0.92
N VAL A 85 2.69 -1.17 -0.50
CA VAL A 85 1.92 -1.01 0.74
C VAL A 85 0.50 -1.47 0.49
N GLU A 86 0.08 -2.48 1.25
CA GLU A 86 -1.26 -3.05 1.21
C GLU A 86 -1.98 -2.67 2.51
N GLU A 87 -3.17 -2.08 2.41
CA GLU A 87 -4.02 -1.85 3.57
C GLU A 87 -4.71 -3.16 3.96
N GLY A 88 -4.23 -3.77 5.05
CA GLY A 88 -4.85 -4.92 5.72
C GLY A 88 -5.71 -4.52 6.92
#